data_AF-A0A4P5XA25-F1
#
_entry.id   AF-A0A4P5XA25-F1
#
_cell.length_a   1.000
_cell.length_b   1.000
_cell.length_c   1.000
_cell.angle_alpha   90.00
_cell.angle_beta   90.00
_cell.angle_gamma   90.00
#
_symmetry.space_group_name_H-M   'P 1'
#
loop_
_entity.id
_entity.type
_entity.pdbx_description
1 polymer ?
#
loop_
_entity_poly.entity_id
_entity_poly.type
_entity_poly.pdbx_seq_one_letter_code
_entity_poly.pdbx_strand_id
1 'polypeptide(L)' 'MKKAMWLFTVAVALVSSTGCLIPMYSGDPVRRAQQLIHTSEDLRAITDEWERIWFLDQPSHMTPWRTHGGIL' A
#
# COMPACT_ATOMS: atom_id res chain seq x y z
N MET A 1 24.64 -21.20 22.46
CA MET A 1 24.58 -19.87 21.81
C MET A 1 24.51 -19.95 20.28
N LYS A 2 25.45 -20.61 19.59
CA LYS A 2 25.44 -20.72 18.11
C LYS A 2 24.14 -21.28 17.50
N LYS A 3 23.56 -22.34 18.10
CA LYS A 3 22.28 -22.93 17.65
C LYS A 3 21.10 -21.95 17.74
N ALA A 4 21.04 -21.15 18.79
CA ALA A 4 19.99 -20.14 18.97
C ALA A 4 20.13 -19.01 17.96
N MET A 5 21.37 -18.59 17.65
CA MET A 5 21.64 -17.60 16.61
C MET A 5 21.17 -18.07 15.22
N TRP A 6 21.47 -19.33 14.85
CA TRP A 6 21.01 -19.90 13.58
C TRP A 6 19.48 -20.00 13.49
N LEU A 7 18.82 -20.43 14.57
CA LEU A 7 17.35 -20.49 14.63
C LEU A 7 16.73 -19.10 14.48
N PHE A 8 17.31 -18.09 15.11
CA PHE A 8 16.83 -16.71 15.00
C PHE A 8 16.96 -16.18 13.57
N THR A 9 18.10 -16.39 12.91
CA THR A 9 18.29 -15.97 11.51
C THR A 9 17.29 -16.63 10.57
N VAL A 10 17.03 -17.93 10.73
CA VAL A 10 16.02 -18.63 9.93
C VAL A 10 14.62 -18.11 10.21
N ALA A 11 14.27 -17.84 11.48
CA ALA A 11 12.98 -17.28 11.84
C ALA A 11 12.75 -15.90 11.21
N VAL A 12 13.75 -15.02 11.25
CA VAL A 12 13.68 -13.70 10.60
C VAL A 12 13.51 -13.83 9.08
N ALA A 13 14.25 -14.74 8.45
CA ALA A 13 14.16 -14.96 7.01
C ALA A 13 12.78 -15.51 6.57
N LEU A 14 12.15 -16.37 7.39
CA LEU A 14 10.83 -16.92 7.11
C LEU A 14 9.72 -15.88 7.29
N VAL A 15 9.82 -15.01 8.30
CA VAL A 15 8.82 -13.96 8.54
C VAL A 15 8.91 -12.85 7.49
N SER A 16 10.11 -12.54 6.98
CA SER A 16 10.29 -11.50 5.96
C SER A 16 9.97 -11.94 4.52
N SER A 17 9.75 -13.23 4.28
CA SER A 17 9.53 -13.78 2.93
C SER A 17 8.06 -14.00 2.57
N THR A 18 7.18 -13.09 3.02
CA THR A 18 5.75 -13.11 2.70
C THR A 18 5.53 -13.07 1.18
N GLY A 19 4.95 -14.14 0.62
CA GLY A 19 4.57 -14.21 -0.79
C GLY A 19 5.68 -14.64 -1.78
N CYS A 20 6.92 -14.86 -1.34
CA CYS A 20 8.04 -15.21 -2.23
C CYS A 20 8.36 -16.71 -2.29
N LEU A 21 7.99 -17.48 -1.26
CA LEU A 21 8.38 -18.90 -1.14
C LEU A 21 7.43 -19.86 -1.85
N ILE A 22 6.16 -19.46 -1.99
CA ILE A 22 5.10 -20.29 -2.59
C ILE A 22 4.33 -19.39 -3.55
N PRO A 23 4.01 -19.86 -4.77
CA PRO A 23 3.15 -19.11 -5.69
C PRO A 23 1.79 -18.86 -5.05
N MET A 24 1.53 -17.61 -4.66
CA MET A 24 0.25 -17.18 -4.10
C MET A 24 -0.83 -17.01 -5.17
N TYR A 25 -0.42 -16.71 -6.41
CA TYR A 25 -1.32 -16.43 -7.52
C TYR A 25 -1.39 -17.59 -8.52
N SER A 26 -2.47 -17.60 -9.30
CA SER A 26 -2.64 -18.56 -10.39
C SER A 26 -1.57 -18.39 -11.47
N GLY A 27 -1.16 -19.50 -12.09
CA GLY A 27 -0.31 -19.47 -13.28
C GLY A 27 -1.06 -19.02 -14.55
N ASP A 28 -2.39 -19.11 -14.57
CA ASP A 28 -3.21 -18.59 -15.65
C ASP A 28 -3.20 -17.05 -15.64
N PRO A 29 -2.74 -16.38 -16.72
CA PRO A 29 -2.63 -14.94 -16.76
C PRO A 29 -3.96 -14.21 -16.57
N VAL A 30 -5.08 -14.77 -17.04
CA VAL A 30 -6.40 -14.12 -16.94
C VAL A 30 -6.85 -14.07 -15.48
N ARG A 31 -6.79 -15.22 -14.80
CA ARG A 31 -7.10 -15.32 -13.37
C ARG A 31 -6.12 -14.54 -12.51
N ARG A 32 -4.83 -14.56 -12.84
CA ARG A 32 -3.79 -13.79 -12.14
C ARG A 32 -4.03 -12.29 -12.20
N ALA A 33 -4.44 -11.76 -13.36
CA ALA A 33 -4.74 -10.34 -13.50
C ALA A 33 -5.87 -9.90 -12.55
N GLN A 34 -6.95 -10.68 -12.47
CA GLN A 34 -8.04 -10.41 -11.53
C GLN A 34 -7.55 -10.44 -10.07
N GLN A 35 -6.78 -11.46 -9.70
CA GLN A 35 -6.21 -11.55 -8.35
C GLN A 35 -5.34 -10.33 -8.01
N LEU A 36 -4.47 -9.89 -8.92
CA LEU A 36 -3.62 -8.71 -8.71
C LEU A 36 -4.44 -7.43 -8.58
N ILE A 37 -5.49 -7.27 -9.39
CA ILE A 37 -6.40 -6.11 -9.29
C ILE A 37 -7.02 -6.05 -7.89
N HIS A 38 -7.63 -7.14 -7.42
CA HIS A 38 -8.25 -7.21 -6.09
C HIS A 38 -7.24 -6.97 -4.97
N THR A 39 -6.03 -7.55 -5.07
CA THR A 39 -5.00 -7.38 -4.04
C THR A 39 -4.43 -5.95 -3.99
N SER A 40 -4.50 -5.23 -5.11
CA SER A 40 -4.01 -3.84 -5.22
C SER A 40 -5.05 -2.77 -4.94
N GLU A 41 -6.32 -3.14 -4.75
CA GLU A 41 -7.41 -2.15 -4.64
C GLU A 41 -7.19 -1.20 -3.45
N ASP A 42 -6.93 -1.73 -2.26
CA ASP A 42 -6.69 -0.92 -1.05
C ASP A 42 -5.46 -0.02 -1.21
N LEU A 43 -4.43 -0.49 -1.93
CA LEU A 43 -3.23 0.30 -2.22
C LEU A 43 -3.51 1.44 -3.21
N ARG A 44 -4.55 1.35 -4.04
CA ARG A 44 -4.94 2.44 -4.95
C ARG A 44 -5.65 3.56 -4.21
N ALA A 45 -6.40 3.22 -3.15
CA ALA A 45 -7.11 4.18 -2.32
C ALA A 45 -6.23 4.82 -1.23
N ILE A 46 -5.01 4.31 -1.02
CA ILE A 46 -4.16 4.76 0.10
C ILE A 46 -3.79 6.25 0.01
N THR A 47 -3.60 6.78 -1.21
CA THR A 47 -3.27 8.19 -1.41
C THR A 47 -4.45 9.08 -1.05
N ASP A 48 -5.64 8.74 -1.52
CA ASP A 48 -6.87 9.47 -1.23
C ASP A 48 -7.17 9.44 0.28
N GLU A 49 -7.02 8.28 0.92
CA GLU A 49 -7.21 8.16 2.37
C GLU A 49 -6.13 8.93 3.15
N TRP A 50 -4.89 8.99 2.65
CA TRP A 50 -3.83 9.79 3.25
C TRP A 50 -4.19 11.29 3.24
N GLU A 51 -4.65 11.80 2.10
CA GLU A 51 -5.11 13.20 1.99
C GLU A 51 -6.27 13.48 2.95
N ARG A 52 -7.22 12.53 3.07
CA ARG A 52 -8.37 12.64 3.97
C ARG A 52 -7.97 12.62 5.45
N ILE A 53 -7.07 11.74 5.87
CA ILE A 53 -6.56 11.64 7.25
C ILE A 53 -5.92 12.97 7.68
N TRP A 54 -5.18 13.59 6.77
CA TRP A 54 -4.51 14.86 7.01
C TRP A 54 -5.34 16.08 6.66
N PHE A 55 -6.61 15.88 6.29
CA PHE A 55 -7.55 16.96 5.96
C PHE A 55 -7.07 17.89 4.83
N LEU A 56 -6.26 17.37 3.92
CA LEU A 56 -5.71 18.11 2.78
C LEU A 56 -6.75 18.33 1.68
N ASP A 57 -7.78 17.48 1.65
CA ASP A 57 -8.94 17.53 0.75
C ASP A 57 -10.08 18.40 1.30
N GLN A 58 -9.93 19.04 2.47
CA GLN A 58 -10.98 19.88 3.04
C GLN A 58 -11.16 21.20 2.27
N PRO A 59 -12.41 21.63 2.04
CA PRO A 59 -12.68 22.93 1.46
C PRO A 59 -12.21 24.04 2.40
N SER A 60 -11.48 25.03 1.87
CA SER A 60 -11.01 26.14 2.70
C SER A 60 -12.19 26.92 3.29
N HIS A 61 -12.18 27.17 4.60
CA HIS A 61 -13.17 28.02 5.27
C HIS A 61 -12.89 29.53 5.15
N MET A 62 -11.97 29.92 4.28
CA MET A 62 -11.61 31.32 4.07
C MET A 62 -12.59 32.01 3.11
N THR A 63 -12.74 33.32 3.27
CA THR A 63 -13.51 34.16 2.33
C THR A 63 -12.92 34.08 0.91
N PRO A 64 -13.75 34.08 -0.15
CA PRO A 64 -13.35 33.78 -1.53
C PRO A 64 -12.42 34.80 -2.20
N TRP A 65 -11.92 35.80 -1.47
CA TRP A 65 -11.08 36.85 -2.01
C TRP A 65 -9.59 36.52 -1.81
N ARG A 66 -9.08 35.55 -2.59
CA ARG A 66 -7.65 35.46 -2.86
C ARG A 66 -7.38 36.06 -4.24
N THR A 67 -6.89 37.28 -4.24
CA THR A 67 -6.42 38.02 -5.41
C THR A 67 -5.23 37.31 -6.06
N HIS A 68 -5.48 36.34 -6.94
CA HIS A 68 -4.93 36.23 -8.30
C HIS A 68 -5.32 34.87 -8.89
N GLY A 69 -6.40 34.86 -9.67
CA GLY A 69 -6.41 34.33 -11.04
C GLY A 69 -6.04 32.87 -11.33
N GLY A 70 -5.94 31.98 -10.34
CA GLY A 70 -5.70 30.56 -10.56
C GLY A 70 -6.76 29.70 -9.89
N ILE A 71 -7.77 29.30 -10.66
CA ILE A 71 -8.57 28.12 -10.33
C ILE A 71 -7.63 26.93 -10.55
N LEU A 72 -7.34 26.18 -9.49
CA LEU A 72 -6.73 24.85 -9.59
C LEU A 72 -7.82 23.83 -9.92
#